data_AF-A0A9E6SD60-F1
#
_entry.id   AF-A0A9E6SD60-F1
#
_cell.length_a   1.000
_cell.length_b   1.000
_cell.length_c   1.000
_cell.angle_alpha   90.00
_cell.angle_beta   90.00
_cell.angle_gamma   90.00
#
_symmetry.space_group_name_H-M   'P 1'
#
loop_
_entity.id
_entity.type
_entity.pdbx_description
1 polymer ?
#
loop_
_entity_poly.entity_id
_entity_poly.type
_entity_poly.pdbx_seq_one_letter_code
_entity_poly.pdbx_strand_id
1 'polypeptide(L)' 'MQGNPGIWEELSWSDLSSREKELWTALGWRQDRWDGNNAPSSAEKDWRDLNPQEQVAAMNLGFTEDLWNSTEDE' A
#
# COMPACT_ATOMS: atom_id res chain seq x y z
N MET A 1 -3.37 14.00 7.74
CA MET A 1 -2.48 13.00 8.32
C MET A 1 -1.30 12.89 7.37
N GLN A 2 -0.18 13.53 7.67
CA GLN A 2 1.11 13.25 7.02
C GLN A 2 1.64 12.05 7.81
N GLY A 3 1.70 10.84 7.25
CA GLY A 3 2.64 10.48 6.19
C GLY A 3 3.74 9.60 6.81
N ASN A 4 3.34 8.65 7.67
CA ASN A 4 4.24 7.62 8.18
C ASN A 4 3.68 6.28 7.70
N PRO A 5 4.22 5.68 6.63
CA PRO A 5 3.69 4.45 6.07
C PRO A 5 3.92 3.25 7.00
N GLY A 6 4.85 3.34 7.96
CA GLY A 6 5.08 2.26 8.92
C GLY A 6 3.85 1.95 9.78
N ILE A 7 2.87 2.87 9.85
CA ILE A 7 1.60 2.59 10.53
C ILE A 7 0.84 1.44 9.86
N TRP A 8 1.01 1.23 8.56
CA TRP A 8 0.30 0.19 7.82
C TRP A 8 0.76 -1.20 8.26
N GLU A 9 2.02 -1.36 8.65
CA GLU A 9 2.58 -2.64 9.14
C GLU A 9 2.06 -2.99 10.54
N GLU A 10 1.62 -2.00 11.32
CA GLU A 10 1.05 -2.21 12.66
C GLU A 10 -0.47 -2.43 12.66
N LEU A 11 -1.14 -2.21 11.53
CA LEU A 11 -2.60 -2.31 11.40
C LEU A 11 -3.03 -3.65 10.81
N SER A 12 -4.10 -4.22 11.36
CA SER A 12 -4.79 -5.32 10.68
C SER A 12 -5.69 -4.78 9.57
N TRP A 13 -6.02 -5.63 8.59
CA TRP A 13 -7.00 -5.25 7.56
C TRP A 13 -8.32 -4.76 8.17
N SER A 14 -8.71 -5.29 9.34
CA SER A 14 -9.94 -4.90 10.01
C SER A 14 -9.91 -3.47 10.58
N ASP A 15 -8.72 -2.96 10.95
CA ASP A 15 -8.53 -1.61 11.48
C ASP A 15 -8.66 -0.53 10.39
N LEU A 16 -8.45 -0.89 9.13
CA LEU A 16 -8.58 0.01 7.99
C LEU A 16 -10.04 0.46 7.79
N SER A 17 -10.23 1.74 7.52
CA SER A 17 -11.51 2.29 7.07
C SER A 17 -11.90 1.74 5.70
N SER A 18 -13.19 1.84 5.35
CA SER A 18 -13.67 1.40 4.03
C SER A 18 -12.90 2.05 2.88
N ARG A 19 -12.55 3.34 3.03
CA ARG A 19 -11.79 4.06 2.01
C ARG A 19 -10.36 3.55 1.88
N GLU A 20 -9.68 3.29 3.00
CA GLU A 20 -8.32 2.73 2.98
C GLU A 20 -8.32 1.32 2.36
N LYS A 21 -9.32 0.50 2.69
CA LYS A 21 -9.51 -0.82 2.07
C LYS A 21 -9.68 -0.72 0.56
N GLU A 22 -10.45 0.24 0.06
CA GLU A 22 -10.62 0.47 -1.38
C GLU A 22 -9.30 0.86 -2.06
N LEU A 23 -8.51 1.74 -1.42
CA LEU A 23 -7.21 2.16 -1.95
C LEU A 23 -6.20 1.02 -1.95
N TRP A 24 -6.12 0.25 -0.85
CA TRP A 24 -5.30 -0.96 -0.79
C TRP A 24 -5.75 -2.02 -1.80
N THR A 25 -7.06 -2.14 -2.05
CA THR A 25 -7.60 -3.02 -3.10
C THR A 25 -7.19 -2.57 -4.50
N ALA A 26 -7.08 -1.26 -4.75
CA ALA A 26 -6.57 -0.75 -6.01
C ALA A 26 -5.07 -1.08 -6.21
N LEU A 27 -4.33 -1.26 -5.11
CA LEU A 27 -2.97 -1.83 -5.06
C LEU A 27 -2.98 -3.37 -5.01
N GLY A 28 -4.09 -4.03 -5.33
CA GLY A 28 -4.16 -5.50 -5.34
C GLY A 28 -4.14 -6.19 -3.97
N TRP A 29 -4.04 -5.44 -2.87
CA TRP A 29 -4.15 -5.98 -1.52
C TRP A 29 -5.60 -6.33 -1.20
N ARG A 30 -5.78 -7.41 -0.45
CA ARG A 30 -7.07 -7.87 0.08
C ARG A 30 -6.84 -8.46 1.45
N GLN A 31 -7.90 -8.61 2.24
CA GLN A 31 -7.82 -9.19 3.57
C GLN A 31 -7.01 -10.49 3.60
N ASP A 32 -7.34 -11.46 2.72
CA ASP A 32 -6.65 -12.76 2.68
C ASP A 32 -5.14 -12.63 2.37
N ARG A 33 -4.76 -11.63 1.56
CA ARG A 33 -3.36 -11.35 1.21
C ARG A 33 -2.63 -10.63 2.34
N TRP A 34 -3.30 -9.67 2.97
CA TRP A 34 -2.78 -8.92 4.10
C TRP A 34 -2.52 -9.83 5.29
N ASP A 35 -3.54 -10.57 5.73
CA ASP A 35 -3.44 -11.54 6.83
C ASP A 35 -2.48 -12.70 6.50
N GLY A 36 -2.40 -13.09 5.22
CA GLY A 36 -1.51 -14.14 4.75
C GLY A 36 -0.09 -13.69 4.43
N ASN A 37 0.25 -12.41 4.63
CA ASN A 37 1.52 -11.80 4.23
C ASN A 37 1.93 -12.13 2.77
N ASN A 38 0.94 -12.15 1.88
CA ASN A 38 1.08 -12.52 0.47
C ASN A 38 0.97 -11.28 -0.42
N ALA A 39 2.09 -10.59 -0.54
CA ALA A 39 2.22 -9.36 -1.31
C ALA A 39 1.66 -9.51 -2.74
N PRO A 40 0.85 -8.55 -3.22
CA PRO A 40 0.42 -8.50 -4.62
C PRO A 40 1.56 -8.00 -5.50
N SER A 41 1.47 -8.24 -6.81
CA SER A 41 2.51 -7.82 -7.77
C SER A 41 2.78 -6.32 -7.83
N SER A 42 1.92 -5.47 -7.27
CA SER A 42 2.22 -4.04 -7.17
C SER A 42 3.25 -3.76 -6.09
N ALA A 43 3.28 -4.55 -5.00
CA ALA A 43 4.21 -4.35 -3.89
C ALA A 43 5.64 -4.80 -4.22
N GLU A 44 5.84 -5.51 -5.33
CA GLU A 44 7.15 -5.93 -5.87
C GLU A 44 7.64 -4.99 -6.99
N LYS A 45 6.97 -3.86 -7.19
CA LYS A 45 7.28 -2.88 -8.23
C LYS A 45 7.77 -1.60 -7.60
N ASP A 46 8.78 -1.01 -8.23
CA ASP A 46 9.09 0.39 -8.06
C ASP A 46 7.87 1.27 -8.38
N TRP A 47 7.80 2.45 -7.76
CA TRP A 47 6.75 3.43 -7.97
C TRP A 47 6.53 3.76 -9.46
N ARG A 48 7.61 3.78 -10.25
CA ARG A 48 7.58 4.10 -11.68
C ARG A 48 6.97 2.99 -12.53
N ASP A 49 6.99 1.77 -12.04
CA ASP A 49 6.42 0.59 -12.69
C ASP A 49 4.97 0.33 -12.26
N LEU A 50 4.50 1.02 -11.21
CA LEU A 50 3.08 1.10 -10.88
C LEU A 50 2.28 1.75 -12.01
N ASN A 51 1.09 1.21 -12.26
CA ASN A 51 0.15 1.84 -13.18
C ASN A 51 -0.47 3.11 -12.55
N PRO A 52 -1.06 4.01 -13.36
CA PRO A 52 -1.58 5.29 -12.85
C PRO A 52 -2.60 5.16 -11.72
N GLN A 53 -3.40 4.08 -11.72
CA GLN A 53 -4.39 3.84 -10.67
C GLN A 53 -3.71 3.43 -9.35
N GLU A 54 -2.68 2.57 -9.42
CA GLU A 54 -1.85 2.18 -8.28
C GLU A 54 -1.16 3.40 -7.67
N GLN A 55 -0.50 4.24 -8.49
CA GLN A 55 0.16 5.46 -8.01
C GLN A 55 -0.81 6.41 -7.30
N VAL A 56 -1.99 6.66 -7.90
CA VAL A 56 -3.00 7.51 -7.27
C VAL A 56 -3.49 6.91 -5.95
N ALA A 57 -3.68 5.59 -5.88
CA ALA A 57 -4.09 4.92 -4.66
C ALA A 57 -3.03 5.07 -3.56
N ALA A 58 -1.76 4.81 -3.88
CA ALA A 58 -0.64 4.97 -2.97
C ALA A 58 -0.50 6.43 -2.49
N MET A 59 -0.63 7.42 -3.39
CA MET A 59 -0.66 8.84 -3.01
C MET A 59 -1.79 9.17 -2.03
N ASN A 60 -2.98 8.60 -2.22
CA ASN A 60 -4.12 8.82 -1.33
C ASN A 60 -3.95 8.13 0.04
N LEU A 61 -3.17 7.05 0.09
CA LEU A 61 -2.72 6.40 1.32
C LEU A 61 -1.55 7.16 1.98
N GLY A 62 -1.03 8.22 1.35
CA GLY A 62 0.04 9.04 1.90
C GLY A 62 1.45 8.55 1.57
N PHE A 63 1.60 7.62 0.63
CA PHE A 63 2.90 7.26 0.06
C PHE A 63 3.36 8.31 -0.94
N THR A 64 4.68 8.49 -1.00
CA THR A 64 5.38 9.23 -2.06
C THR A 64 6.31 8.27 -2.82
N GLU A 65 6.79 8.66 -4.00
CA GLU A 65 7.75 7.84 -4.78
C GLU A 65 8.95 7.40 -3.93
N ASP A 66 9.55 8.34 -3.20
CA ASP A 66 10.70 8.11 -2.33
C ASP A 66 10.39 7.08 -1.23
N LEU A 67 9.25 7.26 -0.58
CA LEU A 67 8.81 6.42 0.53
C LEU A 67 8.45 5.01 0.07
N TRP A 68 7.77 4.89 -1.07
CA TRP A 68 7.39 3.62 -1.67
C TRP A 68 8.62 2.81 -2.08
N ASN A 69 9.57 3.43 -2.75
CA ASN A 69 10.79 2.74 -3.16
C ASN A 69 11.70 2.43 -1.97
N SER A 70 11.56 3.15 -0.85
CA SER A 70 12.32 2.88 0.37
C SER A 70 11.79 1.67 1.15
N THR A 71 10.56 1.19 0.91
CA THR A 71 10.02 0.02 1.64
C THR A 71 10.58 -1.33 1.16
N GLU A 72 11.37 -1.35 0.08
CA GLU A 72 11.99 -2.59 -0.45
C GLU A 72 13.41 -2.85 0.09
N ASP A 73 13.97 -1.90 0.84
CA ASP A 73 15.40 -1.87 1.24
C ASP A 73 15.56 -1.90 2.78
N GLU A 74 14.95 -2.88 3.48
CA GLU A 74 15.35 -3.30 4.84
C GLU A 74 15.25 -4.82 5.06
#